data_AF-X0WY05-F1
#
_entry.id   AF-X0WY05-F1
#
_cell.length_a   1.000
_cell.length_b   1.000
_cell.length_c   1.000
_cell.angle_alpha   90.00
_cell.angle_beta   90.00
_cell.angle_gamma   90.00
#
_symmetry.space_group_name_H-M   'P 1'
#
loop_
_entity.id
_entity.type
_entity.pdbx_description
1 polymer ?
#
loop_
_entity_poly.entity_id
_entity_poly.type
_entity_poly.pdbx_seq_one_letter_code
_entity_poly.pdbx_strand_id
1 'polypeptide(L)'
;MARKLSILAPEWWDYTTLDDQILDDAAKLTAEDLLALSREGFNVVFYDTLEDFYLAEALEYITAWRQATSDNPVGICGPIGPTEQLPLVARLVNELKLDLKNAHFWGMDEWYLDGKEVDENHQLSFAKADKE
;
A
#
# COMPACT_ATOMS: atom_id res chain seq x y z
N MET A 1 -9.03 32.97 3.75
CA MET A 1 -10.06 32.42 4.66
C MET A 1 -9.37 31.50 5.66
N ALA A 2 -9.89 31.35 6.88
CA ALA A 2 -9.35 30.37 7.82
C ALA A 2 -9.61 28.95 7.29
N ARG A 3 -8.66 28.02 7.50
CA ARG A 3 -8.82 26.61 7.10
C ARG A 3 -10.05 26.01 7.77
N LYS A 4 -10.76 25.11 7.08
CA LYS A 4 -11.78 24.27 7.69
C LYS A 4 -11.16 23.38 8.77
N LEU A 5 -11.95 23.12 9.81
CA LEU A 5 -11.62 22.10 10.81
C LEU A 5 -11.99 20.73 10.26
N SER A 6 -11.17 19.73 10.60
CA SER A 6 -11.45 18.35 10.21
C SER A 6 -12.71 17.85 10.92
N ILE A 7 -13.51 17.07 10.18
CA ILE A 7 -14.70 16.41 10.71
C ILE A 7 -14.33 15.11 11.45
N LEU A 8 -13.20 14.49 11.09
CA LEU A 8 -12.71 13.25 11.68
C LEU A 8 -12.05 13.49 13.03
N ALA A 9 -11.16 14.50 13.09
CA ALA A 9 -10.45 14.90 14.30
C ALA A 9 -10.01 16.37 14.16
N PRO A 10 -10.50 17.31 15.01
CA PRO A 10 -10.31 18.75 14.80
C PRO A 10 -8.86 19.23 14.62
N GLU A 11 -7.90 18.51 15.23
CA GLU A 11 -6.46 18.80 15.16
C GLU A 11 -5.77 18.30 13.88
N TRP A 12 -6.45 17.46 13.08
CA TRP A 12 -5.85 16.83 11.91
C TRP A 12 -5.93 17.71 10.68
N TRP A 13 -4.96 17.55 9.77
CA TRP A 13 -5.04 18.05 8.40
C TRP A 13 -5.38 16.89 7.46
N ASP A 14 -6.66 16.70 7.15
CA ASP A 14 -7.14 15.64 6.26
C ASP A 14 -7.97 16.18 5.08
N TYR A 15 -8.47 15.27 4.25
CA TYR A 15 -9.22 15.60 3.04
C TYR A 15 -10.50 16.42 3.31
N THR A 16 -11.11 16.33 4.49
CA THR A 16 -12.30 17.11 4.87
C THR A 16 -11.98 18.60 5.09
N THR A 17 -10.70 18.94 5.20
CA THR A 17 -10.24 20.31 5.39
C THR A 17 -9.90 21.04 4.09
N LEU A 18 -9.95 20.31 2.96
CA LEU A 18 -9.63 20.85 1.64
C LEU A 18 -10.68 21.89 1.18
N ASP A 19 -10.30 22.69 0.19
CA ASP A 19 -11.20 23.65 -0.47
C ASP A 19 -12.36 22.90 -1.14
N ASP A 20 -13.59 23.41 -1.03
CA ASP A 20 -14.76 22.74 -1.61
C ASP A 20 -14.61 22.59 -3.13
N GLN A 21 -13.97 23.54 -3.81
CA GLN A 21 -13.76 23.45 -5.24
C GLN A 21 -12.87 22.26 -5.62
N ILE A 22 -11.83 21.97 -4.82
CA ILE A 22 -10.95 20.81 -5.07
C ILE A 22 -11.73 19.51 -4.88
N LEU A 23 -12.56 19.44 -3.84
CA LEU A 23 -13.39 18.26 -3.57
C LEU A 23 -14.43 18.06 -4.68
N ASP A 24 -15.11 19.13 -5.09
CA ASP A 24 -16.11 19.11 -6.14
C ASP A 24 -15.51 18.75 -7.51
N ASP A 25 -14.30 19.21 -7.81
CA ASP A 25 -13.61 18.88 -9.06
C ASP A 25 -13.10 17.43 -9.04
N ALA A 26 -12.55 16.95 -7.93
CA ALA A 26 -12.16 15.55 -7.77
C ALA A 26 -13.37 14.60 -7.88
N ALA A 27 -14.53 14.98 -7.34
CA ALA A 27 -15.75 14.19 -7.40
C ALA A 27 -16.34 14.06 -8.82
N LYS A 28 -15.95 14.93 -9.76
CA LYS A 28 -16.37 14.87 -11.16
C LYS A 28 -15.48 13.99 -12.05
N LEU A 29 -14.33 13.54 -11.53
CA LEU A 29 -13.38 12.74 -12.31
C LEU A 29 -14.03 11.45 -12.81
N THR A 30 -13.89 11.21 -14.10
CA THR A 30 -14.27 9.95 -14.76
C THR A 30 -13.11 8.95 -14.72
N ALA A 31 -13.36 7.70 -15.13
CA ALA A 31 -12.30 6.71 -15.27
C ALA A 31 -11.26 7.14 -16.34
N GLU A 32 -11.73 7.76 -17.41
CA GLU A 32 -10.89 8.34 -18.46
C GLU A 32 -10.02 9.49 -17.93
N ASP A 33 -10.58 10.35 -17.09
CA ASP A 33 -9.82 11.43 -16.45
C ASP A 33 -8.74 10.88 -15.52
N LEU A 34 -9.07 9.85 -14.73
CA LEU A 34 -8.11 9.17 -13.86
C LEU A 34 -6.98 8.53 -14.67
N LEU A 35 -7.29 7.86 -15.78
CA LEU A 35 -6.27 7.28 -16.66
C LEU A 35 -5.34 8.36 -17.22
N ALA A 36 -5.90 9.51 -17.61
CA ALA A 36 -5.17 10.64 -18.15
C ALA A 36 -4.23 11.33 -17.14
N LEU A 37 -4.34 11.02 -15.83
CA LEU A 37 -3.37 11.48 -14.83
C LEU A 37 -2.00 10.78 -14.96
N SER A 38 -1.93 9.66 -15.69
CA SER A 38 -0.68 8.95 -15.97
C SER A 38 0.33 9.86 -16.68
N ARG A 39 1.57 9.83 -16.22
CA ARG A 39 2.66 10.69 -16.67
C ARG A 39 4.00 10.05 -16.34
N GLU A 40 5.10 10.62 -16.84
CA GLU A 40 6.43 10.13 -16.50
C GLU A 40 6.62 10.08 -14.97
N GLY A 41 6.95 8.90 -14.45
CA GLY A 41 7.11 8.64 -13.02
C GLY A 41 5.81 8.37 -12.23
N PHE A 42 4.63 8.34 -12.88
CA PHE A 42 3.35 8.04 -12.23
C PHE A 42 2.40 7.34 -13.19
N ASN A 43 2.03 6.09 -12.89
CA ASN A 43 1.15 5.29 -13.73
C ASN A 43 -0.18 5.03 -13.04
N VAL A 44 -1.28 5.15 -13.80
CA VAL A 44 -2.61 4.69 -13.39
C VAL A 44 -2.94 3.45 -14.21
N VAL A 45 -3.18 2.33 -13.54
CA VAL A 45 -3.49 1.04 -14.17
C VAL A 45 -4.85 0.57 -13.69
N PHE A 46 -5.69 0.16 -14.63
CA PHE A 46 -7.01 -0.40 -14.35
C PHE A 46 -6.96 -1.92 -14.50
N TYR A 47 -7.63 -2.60 -13.58
CA TYR A 47 -7.85 -4.04 -13.62
C TYR A 47 -9.35 -4.29 -13.60
N ASP A 48 -9.82 -5.16 -14.48
CA ASP A 48 -11.25 -5.46 -14.62
C ASP A 48 -11.75 -6.38 -13.49
N THR A 49 -10.84 -7.11 -12.84
CA THR A 49 -11.15 -8.08 -11.78
C THR A 49 -10.27 -7.85 -10.55
N LEU A 50 -10.78 -8.22 -9.38
CA LEU A 50 -10.00 -8.18 -8.13
C LEU A 50 -8.85 -9.17 -8.18
N GLU A 51 -9.05 -10.33 -8.81
CA GLU A 51 -8.04 -11.35 -8.98
C GLU A 51 -6.84 -10.85 -9.79
N ASP A 52 -7.09 -10.13 -10.89
CA ASP A 52 -6.03 -9.50 -11.68
C ASP A 52 -5.33 -8.39 -10.89
N PHE A 53 -6.08 -7.59 -10.11
CA PHE A 53 -5.50 -6.57 -9.24
C PHE A 53 -4.56 -7.17 -8.19
N TYR A 54 -5.00 -8.18 -7.43
CA TYR A 54 -4.18 -8.84 -6.41
C TYR A 54 -2.98 -9.59 -7.02
N LEU A 55 -3.15 -10.19 -8.20
CA LEU A 55 -2.03 -10.80 -8.91
C LEU A 55 -1.01 -9.74 -9.35
N ALA A 56 -1.46 -8.58 -9.83
CA ALA A 56 -0.57 -7.50 -10.21
C ALA A 56 0.21 -6.95 -9.00
N GLU A 57 -0.46 -6.72 -7.86
CA GLU A 57 0.22 -6.35 -6.61
C GLU A 57 1.26 -7.40 -6.20
N ALA A 58 0.92 -8.70 -6.29
CA ALA A 58 1.88 -9.75 -5.99
C ALA A 58 3.08 -9.76 -6.96
N LEU A 59 2.86 -9.46 -8.24
CA LEU A 59 3.92 -9.38 -9.24
C LEU A 59 4.86 -8.19 -9.01
N GLU A 60 4.40 -7.09 -8.40
CA GLU A 60 5.27 -5.98 -7.98
C GLU A 60 6.30 -6.44 -6.92
N TYR A 61 5.87 -7.29 -5.97
CA TYR A 61 6.79 -7.87 -4.98
C TYR A 61 7.86 -8.73 -5.64
N ILE A 62 7.45 -9.60 -6.57
CA ILE A 62 8.38 -10.45 -7.32
C ILE A 62 9.33 -9.60 -8.16
N THR A 63 8.83 -8.54 -8.80
CA THR A 63 9.63 -7.64 -9.63
C THR A 63 10.67 -6.89 -8.80
N ALA A 64 10.29 -6.41 -7.62
CA ALA A 64 11.21 -5.76 -6.69
C ALA A 64 12.28 -6.74 -6.18
N TRP A 65 11.89 -7.87 -5.61
CA TRP A 65 12.85 -8.81 -5.00
C TRP A 65 13.74 -9.54 -6.02
N ARG A 66 13.33 -9.66 -7.28
CA ARG A 66 14.21 -10.14 -8.37
C ARG A 66 15.46 -9.29 -8.58
N GLN A 67 15.45 -8.03 -8.13
CA GLN A 67 16.58 -7.12 -8.27
C GLN A 67 17.58 -7.24 -7.10
N ALA A 68 17.24 -8.01 -6.07
CA ALA A 68 18.07 -8.16 -4.87
C ALA A 68 19.36 -8.94 -5.16
N THR A 69 20.48 -8.37 -4.74
CA THR A 69 21.79 -9.04 -4.73
C THR A 69 22.47 -8.82 -3.37
N SER A 70 23.56 -9.52 -3.10
CA SER A 70 24.31 -9.31 -1.84
C SER A 70 24.85 -7.89 -1.70
N ASP A 71 25.18 -7.26 -2.83
CA ASP A 71 25.77 -5.92 -2.87
C ASP A 71 24.70 -4.82 -3.02
N ASN A 72 23.48 -5.22 -3.39
CA ASN A 72 22.32 -4.34 -3.53
C ASN A 72 21.05 -5.05 -3.02
N PRO A 73 20.87 -5.15 -1.70
CA PRO A 73 19.66 -5.72 -1.12
C PRO A 73 18.44 -4.86 -1.46
N VAL A 74 17.27 -5.49 -1.62
CA VAL A 74 16.02 -4.78 -1.95
C VAL A 74 14.99 -5.01 -0.87
N GLY A 75 14.33 -3.94 -0.47
CA GLY A 75 13.30 -3.94 0.55
C GLY A 75 11.96 -3.47 0.04
N ILE A 76 10.88 -4.05 0.58
CA ILE A 76 9.51 -3.58 0.40
C ILE A 76 9.00 -3.12 1.75
N CYS A 77 8.49 -1.89 1.78
CA CYS A 77 7.75 -1.31 2.89
C CYS A 77 6.27 -1.32 2.51
N GLY A 78 5.44 -2.09 3.21
CA GLY A 78 4.04 -2.28 2.85
C GLY A 78 3.07 -1.79 3.94
N PRO A 79 1.93 -1.16 3.59
CA PRO A 79 0.81 -1.09 4.51
C PRO A 79 0.22 -2.50 4.73
N ILE A 80 -0.59 -2.69 5.76
CA ILE A 80 -1.18 -4.02 6.01
C ILE A 80 -2.21 -4.43 4.94
N GLY A 81 -2.95 -3.49 4.35
CA GLY A 81 -4.13 -3.79 3.52
C GLY A 81 -4.02 -3.18 2.13
N PRO A 82 -4.52 -3.87 1.08
CA PRO A 82 -5.13 -5.22 1.06
C PRO A 82 -4.13 -6.33 1.45
N THR A 83 -4.62 -7.52 1.84
CA THR A 83 -3.78 -8.68 2.24
C THR A 83 -3.89 -9.87 1.28
N GLU A 84 -4.88 -9.86 0.39
CA GLU A 84 -5.24 -10.96 -0.51
C GLU A 84 -4.15 -11.33 -1.52
N GLN A 85 -3.24 -10.40 -1.81
CA GLN A 85 -2.06 -10.60 -2.63
C GLN A 85 -0.95 -11.40 -1.91
N LEU A 86 -0.86 -11.37 -0.57
CA LEU A 86 0.25 -11.97 0.17
C LEU A 86 0.37 -13.50 -0.05
N PRO A 87 -0.72 -14.30 -0.04
CA PRO A 87 -0.64 -15.72 -0.40
C PRO A 87 -0.20 -15.95 -1.85
N LEU A 88 -0.53 -15.05 -2.78
CA LEU A 88 -0.08 -15.12 -4.17
C LEU A 88 1.43 -14.86 -4.26
N VAL A 89 1.96 -13.88 -3.51
CA VAL A 89 3.40 -13.63 -3.40
C VAL A 89 4.12 -14.90 -2.95
N ALA A 90 3.69 -15.51 -1.85
CA ALA A 90 4.30 -16.73 -1.33
C ALA A 90 4.28 -17.88 -2.35
N ARG A 91 3.15 -18.08 -3.05
CA ARG A 91 3.02 -19.10 -4.11
C ARG A 91 3.98 -18.82 -5.27
N LEU A 92 4.07 -17.58 -5.74
CA LEU A 92 4.94 -17.17 -6.85
C LEU A 92 6.43 -17.30 -6.48
N VAL A 93 6.83 -16.88 -5.28
CA VAL A 93 8.20 -17.05 -4.77
C VAL A 93 8.59 -18.53 -4.83
N ASN A 94 7.73 -19.41 -4.32
CA ASN A 94 7.99 -20.85 -4.27
C ASN A 94 8.04 -21.48 -5.67
N GLU A 95 7.07 -21.17 -6.53
CA GLU A 95 6.99 -21.73 -7.88
C GLU A 95 8.16 -21.26 -8.76
N LEU A 96 8.53 -19.99 -8.66
CA LEU A 96 9.66 -19.41 -9.39
C LEU A 96 11.02 -19.72 -8.75
N LYS A 97 11.02 -20.33 -7.55
CA LYS A 97 12.21 -20.62 -6.73
C LYS A 97 13.08 -19.38 -6.53
N LEU A 98 12.44 -18.25 -6.22
CA LEU A 98 13.12 -16.97 -6.02
C LEU A 98 13.94 -17.02 -4.72
N ASP A 99 15.24 -16.71 -4.81
CA ASP A 99 16.10 -16.59 -3.63
C ASP A 99 15.85 -15.24 -2.94
N LEU A 100 15.30 -15.29 -1.73
CA LEU A 100 14.96 -14.12 -0.93
C LEU A 100 16.04 -13.74 0.09
N LYS A 101 17.23 -14.34 0.05
CA LYS A 101 18.28 -14.11 1.06
C LYS A 101 18.65 -12.63 1.25
N ASN A 102 18.60 -11.84 0.17
CA ASN A 102 18.91 -10.40 0.19
C ASN A 102 17.65 -9.53 -0.04
N ALA A 103 16.47 -10.14 0.07
CA ALA A 103 15.19 -9.46 0.01
C ALA A 103 14.68 -9.18 1.43
N HIS A 104 14.06 -8.01 1.60
CA HIS A 104 13.54 -7.56 2.89
C HIS A 104 12.08 -7.12 2.77
N PHE A 105 11.35 -7.27 3.87
CA PHE A 105 9.98 -6.80 4.03
C PHE A 105 9.80 -6.22 5.43
N TRP A 106 9.07 -5.11 5.54
CA TRP A 106 8.64 -4.56 6.82
C TRP A 106 7.33 -3.77 6.66
N GLY A 107 6.54 -3.73 7.73
CA GLY A 107 5.33 -2.93 7.80
C GLY A 107 5.64 -1.43 7.81
N MET A 108 4.80 -0.64 7.13
CA MET A 108 4.90 0.82 7.08
C MET A 108 4.55 1.49 8.40
N ASP A 109 3.61 0.90 9.14
CA ASP A 109 3.04 1.40 10.38
C ASP A 109 2.56 0.26 11.28
N GLU A 110 2.15 0.61 12.51
CA GLU A 110 1.52 -0.31 13.47
C GLU A 110 0.59 0.51 14.38
N TRP A 111 -0.44 -0.13 14.95
CA TRP A 111 -1.32 0.55 15.88
C TRP A 111 -0.58 1.02 17.13
N TYR A 112 -0.91 2.22 17.58
CA TYR A 112 -0.38 2.82 18.79
C TYR A 112 -1.41 2.81 19.91
N LEU A 113 -1.04 2.24 21.05
CA LEU A 113 -1.87 2.15 22.23
C LEU A 113 -1.04 2.41 23.49
N ASP A 114 -1.51 3.32 24.34
CA ASP A 114 -0.96 3.57 25.69
C ASP A 114 0.55 3.84 25.75
N GLY A 115 1.08 4.61 24.79
CA GLY A 115 2.48 5.04 24.84
C GLY A 115 3.45 4.23 23.98
N LYS A 116 2.97 3.18 23.29
CA LYS A 116 3.78 2.31 22.44
C LYS A 116 2.96 1.62 21.35
N GLU A 117 3.64 0.97 20.41
CA GLU A 117 3.03 0.06 19.46
C GLU A 117 2.34 -1.13 20.16
N VAL A 118 1.27 -1.65 19.54
CA VAL A 118 0.61 -2.86 20.01
C VAL A 118 1.55 -4.07 19.88
N ASP A 119 1.37 -5.06 20.75
CA ASP A 119 2.12 -6.31 20.71
C ASP A 119 1.75 -7.13 19.46
N GLU A 120 2.70 -7.88 18.90
CA GLU A 120 2.45 -8.75 17.73
C GLU A 120 1.37 -9.82 17.99
N ASN A 121 1.05 -10.16 19.24
CA ASN A 121 -0.05 -11.08 19.53
C ASN A 121 -1.43 -10.40 19.54
N HIS A 122 -1.47 -9.06 19.48
CA HIS A 122 -2.70 -8.30 19.45
C HIS A 122 -3.52 -8.64 18.19
N GLN A 123 -4.84 -8.73 18.32
CA GLN A 123 -5.71 -9.18 17.23
C GLN A 123 -5.69 -8.27 15.99
N LEU A 124 -5.33 -7.01 16.18
CA LEU A 124 -5.26 -6.01 15.12
C LEU A 124 -3.82 -5.68 14.69
N SER A 125 -2.80 -6.38 15.22
CA SER A 125 -1.41 -6.08 14.85
C SER A 125 -1.20 -6.32 13.37
N PHE A 126 -0.59 -5.34 12.70
CA PHE A 126 -0.21 -5.44 11.31
C PHE A 126 0.95 -6.42 11.13
N ALA A 127 1.94 -6.37 12.04
CA ALA A 127 3.04 -7.33 12.05
C ALA A 127 2.57 -8.79 12.21
N LYS A 128 1.45 -9.01 12.91
CA LYS A 128 0.80 -10.33 12.98
C LYS A 128 0.23 -10.74 11.64
N ALA A 129 -0.60 -9.89 11.04
CA ALA A 129 -1.30 -10.19 9.81
C ALA A 129 -0.33 -10.37 8.62
N ASP A 130 0.84 -9.72 8.62
CA ASP A 130 1.91 -9.96 7.63
C ASP A 130 2.55 -11.37 7.71
N LYS A 131 2.44 -12.04 8.86
CA LYS A 131 3.09 -13.35 9.12
C LYS A 131 2.13 -14.54 8.97
N GLU A 132 0.84 -14.31 8.79
CA GLU A 132 -0.21 -15.33 8.63
C GLU A 132 -0.38 -15.76 7.15
#